data_AF-A0A4Q2A2G5-F1
#
_entry.id   AF-A0A4Q2A2G5-F1
#
_cell.length_a   1.000
_cell.length_b   1.000
_cell.length_c   1.000
_cell.angle_alpha   90.00
_cell.angle_beta   90.00
_cell.angle_gamma   90.00
#
_symmetry.space_group_name_H-M   'P 1'
#
loop_
_entity.id
_entity.type
_entity.pdbx_description
1 polymer ?
#
loop_
_entity_poly.entity_id
_entity_poly.type
_entity_poly.pdbx_seq_one_letter_code
_entity_poly.pdbx_strand_id
1 'polypeptide(L)'
;MKRNVMITLLLMLSLVAITTYIALNADFVGTDDLATETILSIDSHYVPWFTSFFEPSESGELFFFIFQGIAGSVVMAVCLHFYGKRGRRA
;
A
#
# COMPACT_ATOMS: atom_id res chain seq x y z
N MET A 1 5.45 -0.24 -31.59
CA MET A 1 6.18 -0.32 -30.29
C MET A 1 7.04 -1.58 -30.30
N LYS A 2 8.23 -1.58 -29.69
CA LYS A 2 9.09 -2.79 -29.66
C LYS A 2 8.36 -3.90 -28.88
N ARG A 3 8.39 -5.15 -29.37
CA ARG A 3 7.70 -6.31 -28.77
C ARG A 3 7.91 -6.42 -27.26
N ASN A 4 9.13 -6.15 -26.80
CA ASN A 4 9.48 -6.22 -25.38
C ASN A 4 8.75 -5.17 -24.54
N VAL A 5 8.54 -3.95 -25.06
CA VAL A 5 7.80 -2.88 -24.36
C VAL A 5 6.34 -3.26 -24.20
N MET A 6 5.75 -3.88 -25.23
CA MET A 6 4.36 -4.37 -25.17
C MET A 6 4.20 -5.50 -24.15
N ILE A 7 5.15 -6.44 -24.09
CA ILE A 7 5.15 -7.52 -23.09
C ILE A 7 5.27 -6.96 -21.67
N THR A 8 6.19 -6.02 -21.43
CA THR A 8 6.36 -5.39 -20.11
C THR A 8 5.10 -4.64 -19.66
N LEU A 9 4.46 -3.88 -20.56
CA LEU A 9 3.21 -3.18 -20.27
C LEU A 9 2.08 -4.14 -19.90
N LEU A 10 1.96 -5.25 -20.64
CA LEU A 10 0.93 -6.26 -20.37
C LEU A 10 1.18 -6.93 -19.01
N LEU A 11 2.44 -7.22 -18.68
CA LEU A 11 2.82 -7.73 -17.36
C LEU A 11 2.45 -6.75 -16.23
N MET A 12 2.79 -5.47 -16.36
CA MET A 12 2.41 -4.45 -15.37
C MET A 12 0.89 -4.35 -15.22
N LEU A 13 0.15 -4.31 -16.33
CA LEU A 13 -1.31 -4.25 -16.30
C LEU A 13 -1.92 -5.49 -15.63
N SER A 14 -1.41 -6.68 -15.94
CA SER A 14 -1.86 -7.92 -15.31
C SER A 14 -1.60 -7.91 -13.81
N LEU A 15 -0.43 -7.42 -13.36
CA LEU A 15 -0.09 -7.33 -11.95
C LEU A 15 -1.07 -6.39 -11.22
N VAL A 16 -1.30 -5.19 -11.75
CA VAL A 16 -2.25 -4.23 -11.19
C VAL A 16 -3.66 -4.82 -11.14
N ALA A 17 -4.11 -5.49 -12.20
CA ALA A 17 -5.44 -6.08 -12.26
C ALA A 17 -5.62 -7.21 -11.22
N ILE A 18 -4.63 -8.10 -11.10
CA ILE A 18 -4.66 -9.20 -10.12
C ILE A 18 -4.65 -8.63 -8.70
N THR A 19 -3.74 -7.70 -8.39
CA THR A 19 -3.66 -7.10 -7.04
C THR A 19 -4.93 -6.34 -6.69
N THR A 20 -5.52 -5.61 -7.63
CA THR A 20 -6.78 -4.88 -7.42
C THR A 20 -7.96 -5.84 -7.19
N TYR A 21 -8.02 -6.95 -7.95
CA TYR A 21 -9.05 -7.97 -7.76
C TYR A 21 -8.98 -8.64 -6.38
N ILE A 22 -7.77 -8.96 -5.92
CA ILE A 22 -7.55 -9.51 -4.58
C ILE A 22 -7.96 -8.47 -3.52
N ALA A 23 -7.54 -7.21 -3.67
CA ALA A 23 -7.86 -6.14 -2.74
C ALA A 23 -9.37 -5.85 -2.65
N LEU A 24 -10.13 -5.95 -3.75
CA LEU A 24 -11.59 -5.73 -3.73
C LEU A 24 -12.36 -6.77 -2.89
N ASN A 25 -11.78 -7.96 -2.70
CA ASN A 25 -12.40 -9.06 -1.97
C ASN A 25 -11.78 -9.25 -0.57
N ALA A 26 -10.88 -8.37 -0.15
CA ALA A 26 -10.21 -8.45 1.13
C ALA A 26 -10.76 -7.36 2.07
N ASP A 27 -11.15 -7.76 3.29
CA ASP A 27 -11.42 -6.81 4.36
C ASP A 27 -10.09 -6.25 4.86
N PHE A 28 -9.89 -4.94 4.68
CA PHE A 28 -8.70 -4.25 5.19
C PHE A 28 -8.91 -3.96 6.67
N VAL A 29 -8.42 -4.88 7.51
CA VAL A 29 -8.43 -4.73 8.98
C VAL A 29 -7.00 -4.45 9.46
N GLY A 30 -6.87 -3.58 10.46
CA GLY A 30 -5.59 -3.29 11.09
C GLY A 30 -4.96 -4.54 11.69
N THR A 31 -3.62 -4.65 11.61
CA THR A 31 -2.91 -5.78 12.22
C THR A 31 -3.12 -5.81 13.74
N ASP A 32 -3.24 -4.64 14.36
CA ASP A 32 -3.41 -4.50 15.81
C ASP A 32 -4.81 -4.92 16.25
N ASP A 33 -5.85 -4.67 15.44
CA ASP A 33 -7.22 -5.15 15.67
C ASP A 33 -7.27 -6.68 15.65
N LEU A 34 -6.69 -7.29 14.60
CA LEU A 34 -6.59 -8.75 14.45
C LEU A 34 -5.84 -9.40 15.62
N ALA A 35 -4.76 -8.78 16.08
CA ALA A 35 -3.99 -9.26 17.22
C ALA A 35 -4.82 -9.20 18.51
N THR A 36 -5.51 -8.09 18.75
CA THR A 36 -6.35 -7.90 19.93
C THR A 36 -7.53 -8.88 19.95
N GLU A 37 -8.21 -9.06 18.82
CA GLU A 37 -9.31 -10.02 18.66
C GLU A 37 -8.83 -11.45 18.94
N THR A 38 -7.68 -11.83 18.39
CA THR A 38 -7.10 -13.15 18.62
C THR A 38 -6.76 -13.37 20.09
N ILE A 39 -6.16 -12.38 20.76
CA ILE A 39 -5.80 -12.49 22.18
C ILE A 39 -7.07 -12.60 23.05
N LEU A 40 -8.08 -11.77 22.80
CA LEU A 40 -9.35 -11.81 23.52
C LEU A 40 -10.12 -13.13 23.31
N SER A 41 -9.92 -13.79 22.17
CA SER A 41 -10.48 -15.13 21.93
C SER A 41 -9.83 -16.24 22.77
N ILE A 42 -8.55 -16.07 23.14
CA ILE A 42 -7.78 -17.01 23.96
C ILE A 42 -7.99 -16.72 25.45
N ASP A 43 -7.97 -15.43 25.82
CA ASP A 43 -8.19 -14.94 27.18
C ASP A 43 -9.07 -13.69 27.16
N SER A 44 -10.32 -13.85 27.59
CA SER A 44 -11.31 -12.78 27.65
C SER A 44 -11.04 -11.73 28.74
N HIS A 45 -10.11 -12.00 29.66
CA HIS A 45 -9.72 -11.07 30.73
C HIS A 45 -8.40 -10.37 30.45
N TYR A 46 -7.87 -10.49 29.22
CA TYR A 46 -6.63 -9.83 28.82
C TYR A 46 -6.72 -8.31 28.96
N VAL A 47 -5.73 -7.72 29.64
CA VAL A 47 -5.55 -6.27 29.75
C VAL A 47 -4.30 -5.89 28.95
N PRO A 48 -4.40 -5.00 27.95
CA PRO A 48 -3.26 -4.52 27.19
C PRO A 48 -2.20 -3.90 28.10
N TRP A 49 -0.93 -4.30 27.93
CA TRP A 49 0.21 -3.74 28.68
C TRP A 49 0.65 -2.36 28.16
N PHE A 50 0.16 -1.97 26.99
CA PHE A 50 0.38 -0.66 26.38
C PHE A 50 -0.88 -0.22 25.64
N THR A 51 -1.19 1.07 25.74
CA THR A 51 -2.26 1.72 24.97
C THR A 51 -1.63 2.88 24.21
N SER A 52 -1.95 3.02 22.93
CA SER A 52 -1.45 4.10 22.10
C SER A 52 -1.79 5.46 22.71
N PHE A 53 -0.79 6.33 22.86
CA PHE A 53 -0.99 7.71 23.35
C PHE A 53 -1.81 8.57 22.38
N PHE A 54 -1.80 8.19 21.11
CA PHE A 54 -2.53 8.81 20.03
C PHE A 54 -2.93 7.72 19.04
N GLU A 55 -4.23 7.63 18.78
CA GLU A 55 -4.81 6.77 17.77
C GLU A 55 -5.53 7.70 16.78
N PRO A 56 -5.11 7.72 15.51
CA PRO A 56 -5.84 8.48 14.52
C PRO A 56 -7.26 7.92 14.43
N SER A 57 -8.26 8.75 14.14
CA SER A 57 -9.55 8.19 13.74
C SER A 57 -9.35 7.30 12.52
N GLU A 58 -10.23 6.33 12.28
CA GLU A 58 -10.11 5.46 11.10
C GLU A 58 -10.01 6.24 9.78
N SER A 59 -10.65 7.41 9.71
CA SER A 59 -10.53 8.32 8.58
C SER A 59 -9.15 8.99 8.48
N GLY A 60 -8.49 9.24 9.62
CA GLY A 60 -7.14 9.79 9.71
C GLY A 60 -6.06 8.79 9.27
N GLU A 61 -6.20 7.51 9.60
CA GLU A 61 -5.28 6.46 9.14
C GLU A 61 -5.28 6.33 7.62
N LEU A 62 -6.49 6.24 7.03
CA LEU A 62 -6.66 6.20 5.58
C LEU A 62 -6.07 7.44 4.91
N PHE A 63 -6.24 8.62 5.52
CA PHE A 63 -5.65 9.86 5.01
C PHE A 63 -4.13 9.77 4.90
N PHE A 64 -3.44 9.32 5.97
CA PHE A 64 -1.99 9.17 5.93
C PHE A 64 -1.56 8.13 4.90
N PHE A 65 -2.33 7.05 4.71
CA PHE A 65 -2.05 6.03 3.71
C PHE A 65 -2.16 6.54 2.27
N ILE A 66 -3.19 7.33 1.99
CA ILE A 66 -3.36 7.98 0.69
C ILE A 66 -2.26 9.04 0.49
N PHE A 67 -1.97 9.84 1.51
CA PHE A 67 -0.97 10.89 1.46
C PHE A 67 0.42 10.34 1.12
N GLN A 68 0.87 9.29 1.81
CA GLN A 68 2.15 8.64 1.50
C GLN A 68 2.16 8.04 0.09
N GLY A 69 1.02 7.48 -0.37
CA GLY A 69 0.87 6.94 -1.72
C GLY A 69 1.01 8.02 -2.81
N ILE A 70 0.38 9.18 -2.61
CA ILE A 70 0.51 10.33 -3.51
C ILE A 70 1.94 10.86 -3.51
N ALA A 71 2.53 11.07 -2.32
CA ALA A 71 3.90 11.58 -2.19
C ALA A 71 4.91 10.64 -2.88
N GLY A 72 4.82 9.33 -2.64
CA GLY A 72 5.65 8.32 -3.28
C GLY A 72 5.51 8.31 -4.80
N SER A 73 4.27 8.45 -5.30
CA SER A 73 3.99 8.50 -6.74
C SER A 73 4.61 9.73 -7.41
N VAL A 74 4.56 10.90 -6.75
CA VAL A 74 5.21 12.13 -7.24
C VAL A 74 6.73 11.94 -7.32
N VAL A 75 7.35 11.40 -6.27
CA VAL A 75 8.80 11.12 -6.24
C VAL A 75 9.18 10.16 -7.37
N MET A 76 8.41 9.08 -7.57
CA MET A 76 8.64 8.11 -8.64
C MET A 76 8.58 8.77 -10.03
N ALA A 77 7.56 9.59 -10.28
CA ALA A 77 7.39 10.30 -11.55
C ALA A 77 8.56 11.25 -11.85
N VAL A 78 9.01 12.00 -10.83
CA VAL A 78 10.17 12.90 -10.95
C VAL A 78 11.44 12.11 -11.27
N CYS A 79 11.70 11.02 -10.55
CA CYS A 79 12.84 10.15 -10.81
C CYS A 79 12.83 9.60 -12.25
N LEU A 80 11.69 9.03 -12.69
CA LEU A 80 11.54 8.50 -14.05
C LEU A 80 11.80 9.57 -15.13
N HIS A 81 11.34 10.80 -14.92
CA HIS A 81 11.59 11.91 -15.83
C HIS A 81 13.08 12.25 -15.97
N PHE A 82 13.81 12.34 -14.85
CA PHE A 82 15.24 12.61 -14.87
C PHE A 82 16.06 11.44 -15.45
N TYR A 83 15.71 10.20 -15.12
CA TYR A 83 16.35 9.01 -15.71
C TYR A 83 16.11 8.92 -17.23
N GLY A 84 14.89 9.18 -17.68
CA GLY A 84 14.54 9.17 -19.11
C GLY A 84 15.26 10.23 -19.94
N LYS A 85 15.57 11.40 -19.34
CA LYS A 85 16.39 12.44 -19.99
C LYS A 85 17.86 12.04 -20.14
N ARG A 86 18.40 11.23 -19.22
CA ARG A 86 19.80 10.79 -19.24
C ARG A 86 20.06 9.80 -20.38
N GLY A 87 19.12 8.89 -20.65
CA GLY A 87 19.21 7.92 -21.75
C GLY A 87 18.98 8.47 -23.16
N ARG A 88 18.54 9.73 -23.29
CA ARG A 88 18.37 10.42 -24.60
C ARG A 88 19.57 11.30 -25.01
N ARG A 89 20.57 11.43 -24.15
CA ARG A 89 21.78 12.24 -24.37
C ARG A 89 23.04 11.41 -24.66
N ALA A 90 22.91 10.09 -24.83
CA ALA A 90 23.96 9.17 -25.23
C ALA A 90 23.64 8.57 -26.60
#